data_AF-A0A7R6TQP1-F1
#
_entry.id   AF-A0A7R6TQP1-F1
#
_cell.length_a   1.000
_cell.length_b   1.000
_cell.length_c   1.000
_cell.angle_alpha   90.00
_cell.angle_beta   90.00
_cell.angle_gamma   90.00
#
_symmetry.space_group_name_H-M   'P 1'
#
loop_
_entity.id
_entity.type
_entity.pdbx_description
1 polymer ?
#
loop_
_entity_poly.entity_id
_entity_poly.type
_entity_poly.pdbx_seq_one_letter_code
_entity_poly.pdbx_strand_id
1 'polypeptide(L)'
;MSDSNVEKSNQNPLPEAMQRVRDKVLRAIAELEPAGSPRSAAEPKGLFFSSRTNGGRDLPPYYLVYFLLVDLLQFPHMGRWEKSAWTVPVRYKGRLYGIEHRKMGLGIFAPNFDPGARTGTSPSEEAEADARAIALLVKKGVSAAEAYFEWRAEQVVNGGNLNVVNRSEPLFDRYMFFYARFKALSAEYELRKDERVIKKKTLQDGSELTTYAYPAQKVRAEARWNAQAAIEAFFSWTEHVFIHLGILQGTLRSGKDVADLAAADWKTKFKAALDVQDAVTHGHYEKMLDLRSQIRNFMAHGAFGKQGEAFSFHSGAGAVPVVLTQNSKQRYSFTGQLAFDESAALMDIEVFLTHLWSGSRSPARLYIDSGLPSILTCVIDGTYTRAMRSDTEMQEFVDELGSQFDRAGDMDW
;
A
#
# COMPACT_ATOMS: atom_id res chain seq x y z
N MET A 1 18.38 26.35 -28.37
CA MET A 1 19.59 25.49 -28.47
C MET A 1 19.49 24.55 -27.29
N SER A 2 18.72 23.48 -27.44
CA SER A 2 19.09 22.18 -28.06
C SER A 2 19.59 21.22 -26.99
N ASP A 3 18.65 20.65 -26.26
CA ASP A 3 18.77 19.29 -25.74
C ASP A 3 17.39 18.63 -25.92
N SER A 4 17.12 18.26 -27.17
CA SER A 4 16.07 17.30 -27.47
C SER A 4 16.60 15.92 -27.10
N ASN A 5 16.56 15.57 -25.81
CA ASN A 5 16.61 14.18 -25.39
C ASN A 5 15.28 13.53 -25.79
N VAL A 6 15.20 13.17 -27.08
CA VAL A 6 14.28 12.13 -27.53
C VAL A 6 14.82 10.85 -26.89
N GLU A 7 14.24 10.46 -25.75
CA GLU A 7 14.38 9.10 -25.25
C GLU A 7 14.05 8.16 -26.41
N LYS A 8 15.07 7.49 -26.95
CA LYS A 8 14.90 6.44 -27.94
C LYS A 8 14.17 5.31 -27.24
N SER A 9 12.84 5.31 -27.33
CA SER A 9 12.05 4.14 -26.95
C SER A 9 12.55 2.97 -27.77
N ASN A 10 12.95 1.91 -27.07
CA ASN A 10 13.36 0.65 -27.64
C ASN A 10 12.11 0.00 -28.27
N GLN A 11 11.74 0.40 -29.48
CA GLN A 11 10.49 0.00 -30.14
C GLN A 11 10.61 -1.42 -30.67
N ASN A 12 10.38 -2.41 -29.80
CA ASN A 12 9.84 -3.67 -30.28
C ASN A 12 8.48 -3.38 -30.93
N PRO A 13 8.21 -3.89 -32.13
CA PRO A 13 6.95 -3.63 -32.82
C PRO A 13 5.77 -4.15 -31.97
N LEU A 14 4.71 -3.34 -31.88
CA LEU A 14 3.48 -3.72 -31.17
C LEU A 14 2.96 -5.06 -31.71
N PRO A 15 2.61 -6.03 -30.84
CA PRO A 15 1.99 -7.28 -31.27
C PRO A 15 0.74 -7.03 -32.13
N GLU A 16 0.44 -7.94 -33.05
CA GLU A 16 -0.68 -7.77 -33.99
C GLU A 16 -2.02 -7.50 -33.29
N ALA A 17 -2.28 -8.18 -32.17
CA ALA A 17 -3.47 -7.93 -31.34
C ALA A 17 -3.54 -6.48 -30.84
N MET A 18 -2.40 -5.90 -30.44
CA MET A 18 -2.31 -4.51 -29.96
C MET A 18 -2.39 -3.50 -31.11
N GLN A 19 -1.97 -3.86 -32.32
CA GLN A 19 -2.21 -3.04 -33.52
C GLN A 19 -3.71 -2.89 -33.80
N ARG A 20 -4.49 -3.98 -33.69
CA ARG A 20 -5.96 -3.91 -33.83
C ARG A 20 -6.61 -3.02 -32.76
N VAL A 21 -6.07 -3.05 -31.53
CA VAL A 21 -6.50 -2.14 -30.44
C VAL A 21 -6.18 -0.69 -30.81
N ARG A 22 -4.97 -0.41 -31.31
CA ARG A 22 -4.57 0.92 -31.78
C ARG A 22 -5.53 1.46 -32.85
N ASP A 23 -5.88 0.64 -33.84
CA ASP A 23 -6.82 1.03 -34.90
C ASP A 23 -8.23 1.30 -34.35
N LYS A 24 -8.69 0.48 -33.40
CA LYS A 24 -9.97 0.68 -32.71
C LYS A 24 -9.98 2.01 -31.95
N VAL A 25 -8.90 2.33 -31.25
CA VAL A 25 -8.74 3.59 -30.52
C VAL A 25 -8.76 4.78 -31.49
N LEU A 26 -7.98 4.75 -32.57
CA LEU A 26 -7.94 5.82 -33.58
C LEU A 26 -9.35 6.09 -34.15
N ARG A 27 -10.14 5.04 -34.42
CA ARG A 27 -11.54 5.20 -34.83
C ARG A 27 -12.42 5.83 -33.74
N ALA A 28 -12.20 5.45 -32.47
CA ALA A 28 -12.99 5.95 -31.35
C ALA A 28 -12.74 7.44 -31.05
N ILE A 29 -11.54 7.94 -31.37
CA ILE A 29 -11.13 9.33 -31.13
C ILE A 29 -10.97 10.15 -32.42
N ALA A 30 -11.58 9.73 -33.54
CA ALA A 30 -11.26 10.22 -34.88
C ALA A 30 -11.26 11.77 -35.08
N GLU A 31 -11.97 12.53 -34.24
CA GLU A 31 -11.98 14.00 -34.28
C GLU A 31 -10.79 14.67 -33.54
N LEU A 32 -9.96 13.88 -32.86
CA LEU A 32 -8.80 14.30 -32.09
C LEU A 32 -7.52 13.80 -32.75
N GLU A 33 -6.72 14.74 -33.24
CA GLU A 33 -5.50 14.46 -34.01
C GLU A 33 -4.26 14.97 -33.27
N PRO A 34 -3.06 14.41 -33.52
CA PRO A 34 -1.82 15.05 -33.07
C PRO A 34 -1.67 16.40 -33.77
N ALA A 35 -1.19 17.43 -33.06
CA ALA A 35 -1.12 18.77 -33.65
C ALA A 35 -0.17 18.88 -34.86
N GLY A 36 0.83 18.00 -34.92
CA GLY A 36 1.90 18.00 -35.93
C GLY A 36 2.83 19.20 -35.78
N SER A 37 3.49 19.58 -36.87
CA SER A 37 4.30 20.81 -36.93
C SER A 37 3.40 22.05 -36.75
N PRO A 38 3.91 23.14 -36.15
CA PRO A 38 3.17 24.39 -36.05
C PRO A 38 2.65 24.88 -37.40
N ARG A 39 1.36 25.24 -37.46
CA ARG A 39 0.70 25.80 -38.67
C ARG A 39 0.89 27.30 -38.80
N SER A 40 1.36 27.99 -37.75
CA SER A 40 1.70 29.40 -37.79
C SER A 40 2.81 29.74 -36.79
N ALA A 41 3.46 30.89 -36.98
CA ALA A 41 4.48 31.40 -36.05
C ALA A 41 3.91 31.75 -34.66
N ALA A 42 2.59 31.94 -34.54
CA ALA A 42 1.93 32.26 -33.28
C ALA A 42 1.66 31.03 -32.41
N GLU A 43 1.61 29.81 -32.99
CA GLU A 43 1.21 28.61 -32.26
C GLU A 43 2.15 28.22 -31.11
N PRO A 44 3.49 28.24 -31.26
CA PRO A 44 4.39 27.91 -30.16
C PRO A 44 4.23 28.87 -28.98
N LYS A 45 4.17 30.18 -29.27
CA LYS A 45 3.96 31.21 -28.24
C LYS A 45 2.58 31.09 -27.58
N GLY A 46 1.55 30.79 -28.36
CA GLY A 46 0.20 30.65 -27.83
C GLY A 46 0.03 29.43 -26.93
N LEU A 47 0.63 28.30 -27.29
CA LEU A 47 0.63 27.11 -26.45
C LEU A 47 1.42 27.34 -25.15
N PHE A 48 2.51 28.09 -25.23
CA PHE A 48 3.29 28.49 -24.05
C PHE A 48 2.48 29.36 -23.08
N PHE A 49 1.71 30.32 -23.60
CA PHE A 49 0.81 31.16 -22.81
C PHE A 49 -0.62 30.61 -22.76
N SER A 50 -0.77 29.30 -22.60
CA SER A 50 -2.08 28.65 -22.55
C SER A 50 -2.74 28.74 -21.17
N SER A 51 -4.07 28.62 -21.14
CA SER A 51 -4.87 28.61 -19.93
C SER A 51 -5.63 27.32 -19.74
N ARG A 52 -5.66 26.84 -18.49
CA ARG A 52 -6.40 25.63 -18.12
C ARG A 52 -7.91 25.88 -18.30
N THR A 53 -8.55 24.97 -19.00
CA THR A 53 -10.02 24.93 -19.15
C THR A 53 -10.65 24.17 -17.97
N ASN A 54 -11.92 24.46 -17.69
CA ASN A 54 -12.71 23.67 -16.74
C ASN A 54 -13.18 22.34 -17.36
N GLY A 55 -13.41 22.31 -18.68
CA GLY A 55 -13.78 21.09 -19.40
C GLY A 55 -12.78 19.94 -19.27
N GLY A 56 -11.50 20.23 -18.99
CA GLY A 56 -10.45 19.23 -18.79
C GLY A 56 -10.44 18.53 -17.42
N ARG A 57 -11.25 18.95 -16.44
CA ARG A 57 -11.30 18.31 -15.10
C ARG A 57 -11.77 16.86 -15.12
N ASP A 58 -12.47 16.51 -16.19
CA ASP A 58 -13.07 15.21 -16.40
C ASP A 58 -12.10 14.19 -17.00
N LEU A 59 -10.87 14.57 -17.34
CA LEU A 59 -9.92 13.65 -17.94
C LEU A 59 -9.64 12.41 -17.04
N PRO A 60 -9.38 11.23 -17.64
CA PRO A 60 -8.89 10.07 -16.90
C PRO A 60 -7.58 10.36 -16.16
N PRO A 61 -7.15 9.48 -15.23
CA PRO A 61 -5.84 9.57 -14.59
C PRO A 61 -4.70 9.80 -15.59
N TYR A 62 -3.74 10.67 -15.22
CA TYR A 62 -2.68 11.16 -16.12
C TYR A 62 -1.91 10.03 -16.81
N TYR A 63 -1.64 8.93 -16.12
CA TYR A 63 -0.88 7.81 -16.69
C TYR A 63 -1.65 7.07 -17.77
N LEU A 64 -2.98 6.96 -17.68
CA LEU A 64 -3.80 6.36 -18.76
C LEU A 64 -3.81 7.25 -19.99
N VAL A 65 -3.88 8.57 -19.80
CA VAL A 65 -3.84 9.54 -20.89
C VAL A 65 -2.46 9.54 -21.57
N TYR A 66 -1.38 9.45 -20.79
CA TYR A 66 -0.02 9.31 -21.31
C TYR A 66 0.14 8.00 -22.11
N PHE A 67 -0.22 6.86 -21.52
CA PHE A 67 -0.11 5.56 -22.20
C PHE A 67 -0.99 5.47 -23.45
N LEU A 68 -2.15 6.14 -23.46
CA LEU A 68 -3.00 6.24 -24.64
C LEU A 68 -2.34 7.08 -25.74
N LEU A 69 -2.06 8.36 -25.46
CA LEU A 69 -1.67 9.31 -26.49
C LEU A 69 -0.21 9.12 -26.91
N VAL A 70 0.69 8.99 -25.94
CA VAL A 70 2.13 8.91 -26.20
C VAL A 70 2.50 7.48 -26.57
N ASP A 71 2.15 6.49 -25.75
CA ASP A 71 2.73 5.16 -25.96
C ASP A 71 1.96 4.30 -26.99
N LEU A 72 0.63 4.26 -26.94
CA LEU A 72 -0.14 3.48 -27.90
C LEU A 72 -0.26 4.21 -29.25
N LEU A 73 -0.64 5.49 -29.21
CA LEU A 73 -0.92 6.26 -30.42
C LEU A 73 0.32 6.94 -31.01
N GLN A 74 1.41 7.08 -30.24
CA GLN A 74 2.67 7.70 -30.68
C GLN A 74 2.48 9.18 -31.08
N PHE A 75 1.63 9.90 -30.34
CA PHE A 75 1.48 11.35 -30.51
C PHE A 75 2.77 12.05 -30.06
N PRO A 76 3.26 13.05 -30.83
CA PRO A 76 4.38 13.88 -30.38
C PRO A 76 4.06 14.56 -29.04
N HIS A 77 5.04 14.59 -28.15
CA HIS A 77 4.90 15.24 -26.85
C HIS A 77 6.16 16.03 -26.49
N MET A 78 6.00 17.02 -25.63
CA MET A 78 7.07 17.72 -24.94
C MET A 78 7.24 17.12 -23.56
N GLY A 79 8.48 16.90 -23.13
CA GLY A 79 8.80 16.33 -21.83
C GLY A 79 8.77 17.35 -20.69
N ARG A 80 9.61 17.12 -19.69
CA ARG A 80 9.72 17.93 -18.47
C ARG A 80 10.06 19.39 -18.79
N TRP A 81 9.32 20.30 -18.18
CA TRP A 81 9.52 21.74 -18.19
C TRP A 81 9.04 22.36 -16.87
N GLU A 82 9.32 23.64 -16.61
CA GLU A 82 8.88 24.37 -15.41
C GLU A 82 7.43 24.01 -15.02
N LYS A 83 7.28 23.27 -13.90
CA LYS A 83 6.00 22.81 -13.34
C LYS A 83 5.13 21.92 -14.25
N SER A 84 5.69 21.38 -15.33
CA SER A 84 5.03 20.46 -16.26
C SER A 84 5.85 19.19 -16.43
N ALA A 85 5.23 18.02 -16.24
CA ALA A 85 5.87 16.73 -16.48
C ALA A 85 5.91 16.39 -17.97
N TRP A 86 4.84 16.71 -18.70
CA TRP A 86 4.71 16.51 -20.13
C TRP A 86 3.51 17.29 -20.70
N THR A 87 3.59 17.60 -21.99
CA THR A 87 2.53 18.23 -22.78
C THR A 87 2.35 17.48 -24.09
N VAL A 88 1.12 17.08 -24.40
CA VAL A 88 0.74 16.49 -25.69
C VAL A 88 -0.08 17.52 -26.48
N PRO A 89 0.50 18.14 -27.53
CA PRO A 89 -0.24 19.05 -28.40
C PRO A 89 -1.20 18.28 -29.32
N VAL A 90 -2.47 18.65 -29.29
CA VAL A 90 -3.54 18.02 -30.07
C VAL A 90 -4.32 19.05 -30.87
N ARG A 91 -5.03 18.58 -31.89
CA ARG A 91 -6.03 19.35 -32.61
C ARG A 91 -7.39 18.72 -32.49
N TYR A 92 -8.37 19.57 -32.21
CA TYR A 92 -9.79 19.21 -32.26
C TYR A 92 -10.48 20.20 -33.18
N LYS A 93 -11.16 19.69 -34.22
CA LYS A 93 -11.76 20.51 -35.29
C LYS A 93 -10.78 21.55 -35.86
N GLY A 94 -9.52 21.16 -36.01
CA GLY A 94 -8.44 22.00 -36.53
C GLY A 94 -7.81 22.98 -35.54
N ARG A 95 -8.43 23.22 -34.36
CA ARG A 95 -7.94 24.13 -33.32
C ARG A 95 -6.95 23.45 -32.38
N LEU A 96 -5.90 24.17 -32.02
CA LEU A 96 -4.80 23.69 -31.18
C LEU A 96 -5.18 23.69 -29.69
N TYR A 97 -4.84 22.62 -28.99
CA TYR A 97 -4.93 22.50 -27.53
C TYR A 97 -3.71 21.76 -26.97
N GLY A 98 -3.37 22.00 -25.71
CA GLY A 98 -2.38 21.22 -24.95
C GLY A 98 -3.07 20.30 -23.95
N ILE A 99 -2.78 19.01 -23.96
CA ILE A 99 -3.12 18.11 -22.84
C ILE A 99 -1.87 18.01 -21.99
N GLU A 100 -1.91 18.54 -20.77
CA GLU A 100 -0.71 18.73 -19.95
C GLU A 100 -0.87 18.18 -18.54
N HIS A 101 0.16 17.50 -18.06
CA HIS A 101 0.26 17.10 -16.67
C HIS A 101 1.19 18.07 -15.92
N ARG A 102 0.58 18.98 -15.15
CA ARG A 102 1.30 19.99 -14.34
C ARG A 102 1.22 19.67 -12.85
N LYS A 103 1.93 20.44 -12.01
CA LYS A 103 1.92 20.30 -10.53
C LYS A 103 0.50 20.19 -9.96
N MET A 104 -0.45 20.93 -10.53
CA MET A 104 -1.87 20.94 -10.14
C MET A 104 -2.73 19.89 -10.88
N GLY A 105 -2.10 18.82 -11.35
CA GLY A 105 -2.72 17.71 -12.06
C GLY A 105 -2.90 17.94 -13.56
N LEU A 106 -3.58 16.97 -14.17
CA LEU A 106 -3.83 16.90 -15.60
C LEU A 106 -4.90 17.91 -16.04
N GLY A 107 -4.73 18.53 -17.21
CA GLY A 107 -5.74 19.42 -17.79
C GLY A 107 -5.63 19.59 -19.29
N ILE A 108 -6.65 20.24 -19.86
CA ILE A 108 -6.68 20.68 -21.26
C ILE A 108 -6.50 22.20 -21.25
N PHE A 109 -5.54 22.67 -22.04
CA PHE A 109 -5.07 24.04 -22.06
C PHE A 109 -5.37 24.68 -23.42
N ALA A 110 -6.09 25.79 -23.38
CA ALA A 110 -6.43 26.59 -24.55
C ALA A 110 -5.31 27.62 -24.81
N PRO A 111 -4.68 27.63 -26.00
CA PRO A 111 -3.65 28.60 -26.35
C PRO A 111 -4.13 30.05 -26.35
N ASN A 112 -3.25 30.99 -25.97
CA ASN A 112 -3.49 32.42 -26.12
C ASN A 112 -2.75 32.98 -27.36
N PHE A 113 -3.49 33.25 -28.43
CA PHE A 113 -2.89 33.72 -29.69
C PHE A 113 -2.66 35.24 -29.77
N ASP A 114 -2.92 36.01 -28.71
CA ASP A 114 -2.60 37.45 -28.68
C ASP A 114 -1.08 37.67 -28.85
N PRO A 115 -0.62 38.38 -29.90
CA PRO A 115 0.79 38.67 -30.10
C PRO A 115 1.44 39.42 -28.92
N GLY A 116 0.66 40.20 -28.17
CA GLY A 116 1.08 40.92 -26.97
C GLY A 116 1.05 40.10 -25.67
N ALA A 117 0.57 38.85 -25.71
CA ALA A 117 0.43 38.00 -24.54
C ALA A 117 1.75 37.81 -23.78
N ARG A 118 1.67 38.00 -22.46
CA ARG A 118 2.71 37.66 -21.48
C ARG A 118 2.26 36.58 -20.49
N THR A 119 0.99 36.22 -20.52
CA THR A 119 0.34 35.24 -19.66
C THR A 119 -0.82 34.58 -20.42
N GLY A 120 -1.37 33.52 -19.84
CA GLY A 120 -2.67 32.99 -20.27
C GLY A 120 -3.81 34.00 -20.09
N THR A 121 -4.91 33.75 -20.80
CA THR A 121 -6.18 34.50 -20.73
C THR A 121 -7.32 33.57 -20.32
N SER A 122 -8.45 34.10 -19.86
CA SER A 122 -9.62 33.24 -19.59
C SER A 122 -10.02 32.47 -20.85
N PRO A 123 -10.20 31.13 -20.77
CA PRO A 123 -10.69 30.37 -21.91
C PRO A 123 -12.03 30.90 -22.41
N SER A 124 -12.22 30.92 -23.74
CA SER A 124 -13.51 31.26 -24.34
C SER A 124 -14.54 30.15 -24.09
N GLU A 125 -15.83 30.46 -24.26
CA GLU A 125 -16.89 29.45 -24.19
C GLU A 125 -16.70 28.32 -25.23
N GLU A 126 -16.17 28.65 -26.41
CA GLU A 126 -15.82 27.65 -27.44
C GLU A 126 -14.70 26.74 -26.95
N ALA A 127 -13.63 27.31 -26.36
CA ALA A 127 -12.53 26.51 -25.81
C ALA A 127 -12.99 25.60 -24.68
N GLU A 128 -13.93 26.05 -23.85
CA GLU A 128 -14.53 25.23 -22.79
C GLU A 128 -15.42 24.10 -23.36
N ALA A 129 -16.19 24.37 -24.42
CA ALA A 129 -16.99 23.35 -25.10
C ALA A 129 -16.11 22.30 -25.80
N ASP A 130 -15.06 22.74 -26.48
CA ASP A 130 -14.06 21.89 -27.10
C ASP A 130 -13.33 21.04 -26.07
N ALA A 131 -12.91 21.62 -24.95
CA ALA A 131 -12.25 20.88 -23.87
C ALA A 131 -13.13 19.75 -23.32
N ARG A 132 -14.44 19.98 -23.12
CA ARG A 132 -15.38 18.92 -22.71
C ARG A 132 -15.46 17.81 -23.75
N ALA A 133 -15.50 18.16 -25.04
CA ALA A 133 -15.54 17.19 -26.12
C ALA A 133 -14.24 16.39 -26.22
N ILE A 134 -13.09 17.04 -26.11
CA ILE A 134 -11.76 16.40 -26.07
C ILE A 134 -11.69 15.43 -24.88
N ALA A 135 -12.12 15.84 -23.68
CA ALA A 135 -12.12 14.98 -22.51
C ALA A 135 -13.00 13.73 -22.73
N LEU A 136 -14.16 13.87 -23.37
CA LEU A 136 -15.03 12.76 -23.74
C LEU A 136 -14.36 11.80 -24.75
N LEU A 137 -13.68 12.34 -25.76
CA LEU A 137 -12.93 11.54 -26.73
C LEU A 137 -11.79 10.78 -26.05
N VAL A 138 -11.03 11.43 -25.16
CA VAL A 138 -9.97 10.77 -24.39
C VAL A 138 -10.54 9.64 -23.51
N LYS A 139 -11.67 9.85 -22.83
CA LYS A 139 -12.37 8.79 -22.07
C LYS A 139 -12.71 7.59 -22.98
N LYS A 140 -13.31 7.85 -24.15
CA LYS A 140 -13.62 6.80 -25.14
C LYS A 140 -12.37 6.06 -25.61
N GLY A 141 -11.29 6.80 -25.85
CA GLY A 141 -9.99 6.24 -26.22
C GLY A 141 -9.42 5.32 -25.13
N VAL A 142 -9.46 5.75 -23.87
CA VAL A 142 -9.05 4.94 -22.71
C VAL A 142 -9.88 3.66 -22.62
N SER A 143 -11.21 3.75 -22.73
CA SER A 143 -12.07 2.55 -22.74
C SER A 143 -11.79 1.63 -23.92
N ALA A 144 -11.48 2.18 -25.10
CA ALA A 144 -11.12 1.37 -26.26
C ALA A 144 -9.74 0.70 -26.14
N ALA A 145 -8.84 1.27 -25.32
CA ALA A 145 -7.46 0.82 -25.09
C ALA A 145 -7.30 -0.15 -23.91
N GLU A 146 -8.37 -0.59 -23.25
CA GLU A 146 -8.33 -1.44 -22.04
C GLU A 146 -7.42 -2.66 -22.19
N ALA A 147 -7.59 -3.45 -23.26
CA ALA A 147 -6.76 -4.62 -23.53
C ALA A 147 -5.26 -4.30 -23.71
N TYR A 148 -4.93 -3.08 -24.17
CA TYR A 148 -3.54 -2.63 -24.24
C TYR A 148 -2.98 -2.31 -22.86
N PHE A 149 -3.77 -1.72 -21.96
CA PHE A 149 -3.35 -1.46 -20.59
C PHE A 149 -3.12 -2.76 -19.79
N GLU A 150 -3.98 -3.76 -19.98
CA GLU A 150 -3.81 -5.10 -19.39
C GLU A 150 -2.52 -5.76 -19.89
N TRP A 151 -2.34 -5.83 -21.21
CA TRP A 151 -1.11 -6.36 -21.82
C TRP A 151 0.14 -5.63 -21.30
N ARG A 152 0.09 -4.30 -21.22
CA ARG A 152 1.21 -3.51 -20.70
C ARG A 152 1.49 -3.81 -19.23
N ALA A 153 0.46 -3.93 -18.40
CA ALA A 153 0.64 -4.26 -16.99
C ALA A 153 1.35 -5.62 -16.83
N GLU A 154 0.98 -6.62 -17.61
CA GLU A 154 1.66 -7.93 -17.63
C GLU A 154 3.14 -7.81 -18.04
N GLN A 155 3.46 -6.97 -19.04
CA GLN A 155 4.85 -6.77 -19.46
C GLN A 155 5.69 -6.15 -18.33
N VAL A 156 5.15 -5.13 -17.65
CA VAL A 156 5.89 -4.40 -16.62
C VAL A 156 6.11 -5.27 -15.37
N VAL A 157 5.11 -6.06 -14.94
CA VAL A 157 5.20 -6.94 -13.75
C VAL A 157 6.35 -7.95 -13.86
N ASN A 158 6.68 -8.40 -15.06
CA ASN A 158 7.80 -9.33 -15.27
C ASN A 158 9.19 -8.66 -15.19
N GLY A 159 9.25 -7.33 -15.10
CA GLY A 159 10.49 -6.56 -15.00
C GLY A 159 10.82 -6.07 -13.58
N GLY A 160 11.88 -5.27 -13.47
CA GLY A 160 12.32 -4.61 -12.23
C GLY A 160 12.12 -3.10 -12.19
N ASN A 161 11.56 -2.49 -13.25
CA ASN A 161 11.30 -1.04 -13.31
C ASN A 161 9.99 -0.69 -12.58
N LEU A 162 9.97 -0.99 -11.28
CA LEU A 162 8.76 -1.01 -10.47
C LEU A 162 9.06 -0.55 -9.05
N ASN A 163 8.06 0.14 -8.49
CA ASN A 163 8.02 0.50 -7.09
C ASN A 163 6.99 -0.39 -6.39
N VAL A 164 7.35 -0.90 -5.21
CA VAL A 164 6.48 -1.61 -4.29
C VAL A 164 6.11 -0.66 -3.18
N VAL A 165 4.81 -0.35 -3.07
CA VAL A 165 4.28 0.61 -2.12
C VAL A 165 4.57 0.15 -0.70
N ASN A 166 5.18 1.02 0.11
CA ASN A 166 5.43 0.78 1.51
C ASN A 166 4.27 1.35 2.36
N ARG A 167 3.65 0.49 3.16
CA ARG A 167 2.57 0.77 4.12
C ARG A 167 2.94 0.30 5.53
N SER A 168 4.24 0.11 5.79
CA SER A 168 4.73 -0.47 7.03
C SER A 168 4.37 0.39 8.24
N GLU A 169 4.51 1.71 8.16
CA GLU A 169 4.17 2.66 9.23
C GLU A 169 2.70 2.52 9.69
N PRO A 170 1.66 2.74 8.85
CA PRO A 170 0.28 2.65 9.31
C PRO A 170 -0.12 1.23 9.78
N LEU A 171 0.52 0.18 9.25
CA LEU A 171 0.32 -1.19 9.72
C LEU A 171 0.95 -1.42 11.11
N PHE A 172 2.13 -0.86 11.35
CA PHE A 172 2.82 -0.95 12.64
C PHE A 172 2.14 -0.09 13.70
N ASP A 173 1.68 1.11 13.35
CA ASP A 173 0.92 1.99 14.23
C ASP A 173 -0.33 1.31 14.78
N ARG A 174 -1.01 0.50 13.96
CA ARG A 174 -2.14 -0.31 14.41
C ARG A 174 -1.72 -1.31 15.49
N TYR A 175 -0.58 -1.99 15.34
CA TYR A 175 -0.02 -2.86 16.37
C TYR A 175 0.29 -2.05 17.64
N MET A 176 1.00 -0.94 17.51
CA MET A 176 1.41 -0.08 18.63
C MET A 176 0.21 0.48 19.40
N PHE A 177 -0.85 0.88 18.71
CA PHE A 177 -2.09 1.38 19.33
C PHE A 177 -2.71 0.33 20.28
N PHE A 178 -2.92 -0.88 19.78
CA PHE A 178 -3.51 -1.96 20.58
C PHE A 178 -2.57 -2.44 21.68
N TYR A 179 -1.26 -2.51 21.39
CA TYR A 179 -0.24 -2.89 22.36
C TYR A 179 -0.17 -1.89 23.53
N ALA A 180 -0.12 -0.59 23.25
CA ALA A 180 -0.12 0.45 24.27
C ALA A 180 -1.40 0.41 25.13
N ARG A 181 -2.56 0.20 24.49
CA ARG A 181 -3.83 0.06 25.20
C ARG A 181 -3.87 -1.18 26.09
N PHE A 182 -3.33 -2.31 25.64
CA PHE A 182 -3.16 -3.51 26.47
C PHE A 182 -2.30 -3.22 27.70
N LYS A 183 -1.15 -2.56 27.55
CA LYS A 183 -0.24 -2.23 28.67
C LYS A 183 -0.93 -1.32 29.70
N ALA A 184 -1.63 -0.28 29.23
CA ALA A 184 -2.37 0.62 30.09
C ALA A 184 -3.48 -0.09 30.87
N LEU A 185 -4.32 -0.89 30.19
CA LEU A 185 -5.40 -1.64 30.84
C LEU A 185 -4.88 -2.72 31.79
N SER A 186 -3.75 -3.34 31.47
CA SER A 186 -3.12 -4.33 32.36
C SER A 186 -2.60 -3.68 33.64
N ALA A 187 -2.00 -2.49 33.55
CA ALA A 187 -1.60 -1.72 34.73
C ALA A 187 -2.82 -1.28 35.56
N GLU A 188 -3.91 -0.81 34.90
CA GLU A 188 -5.16 -0.47 35.59
C GLU A 188 -5.76 -1.70 36.30
N TYR A 189 -5.77 -2.86 35.65
CA TYR A 189 -6.24 -4.10 36.25
C TYR A 189 -5.47 -4.42 37.53
N GLU A 190 -4.14 -4.35 37.51
CA GLU A 190 -3.31 -4.64 38.68
C GLU A 190 -3.59 -3.69 39.85
N LEU A 191 -3.86 -2.41 39.58
CA LEU A 191 -4.24 -1.43 40.61
C LEU A 191 -5.63 -1.69 41.22
N ARG A 192 -6.56 -2.25 40.43
CA ARG A 192 -7.97 -2.39 40.80
C ARG A 192 -8.38 -3.82 41.11
N LYS A 193 -7.48 -4.80 41.03
CA LYS A 193 -7.81 -6.24 41.12
C LYS A 193 -8.52 -6.64 42.41
N ASP A 194 -8.26 -5.91 43.49
CA ASP A 194 -8.86 -6.13 44.81
C ASP A 194 -10.14 -5.28 45.04
N GLU A 195 -10.55 -4.45 44.07
CA GLU A 195 -11.75 -3.62 44.15
C GLU A 195 -13.01 -4.49 44.09
N ARG A 196 -13.85 -4.36 45.12
CA ARG A 196 -15.16 -5.01 45.21
C ARG A 196 -16.24 -3.99 45.48
N VAL A 197 -17.21 -3.89 44.57
CA VAL A 197 -18.37 -3.02 44.73
C VAL A 197 -19.57 -3.87 45.16
N ILE A 198 -20.13 -3.56 46.33
CA ILE A 198 -21.32 -4.23 46.86
C ILE A 198 -22.49 -3.29 46.70
N LYS A 199 -23.50 -3.68 45.92
CA LYS A 199 -24.77 -2.94 45.79
C LYS A 199 -25.87 -3.73 46.44
N LYS A 200 -26.58 -3.11 47.38
CA LYS A 200 -27.80 -3.67 47.98
C LYS A 200 -29.00 -2.96 47.40
N LYS A 201 -30.03 -3.72 47.00
CA LYS A 201 -31.30 -3.22 46.51
C LYS A 201 -32.43 -3.99 47.19
N THR A 202 -33.32 -3.27 47.87
CA THR A 202 -34.55 -3.86 48.41
C THR A 202 -35.57 -4.01 47.27
N LEU A 203 -36.09 -5.22 47.11
CA LEU A 203 -37.13 -5.55 46.14
C LEU A 203 -38.51 -5.17 46.71
N GLN A 204 -39.53 -5.13 45.84
CA GLN A 204 -40.89 -4.68 46.20
C GLN A 204 -41.56 -5.57 47.26
N ASP A 205 -41.12 -6.82 47.40
CA ASP A 205 -41.58 -7.79 48.41
C ASP A 205 -40.83 -7.69 49.75
N GLY A 206 -39.93 -6.71 49.89
CA GLY A 206 -39.11 -6.52 51.08
C GLY A 206 -37.83 -7.36 51.14
N SER A 207 -37.57 -8.23 50.14
CA SER A 207 -36.33 -9.01 50.09
C SER A 207 -35.13 -8.15 49.67
N GLU A 208 -33.94 -8.41 50.24
CA GLU A 208 -32.71 -7.69 49.87
C GLU A 208 -31.92 -8.45 48.81
N LEU A 209 -31.74 -7.83 47.64
CA LEU A 209 -30.83 -8.29 46.60
C LEU A 209 -29.45 -7.66 46.80
N THR A 210 -28.43 -8.49 47.04
CA THR A 210 -27.03 -8.05 47.07
C THR A 210 -26.34 -8.44 45.77
N THR A 211 -25.84 -7.46 45.01
CA THR A 211 -25.04 -7.67 43.81
C THR A 211 -23.57 -7.35 44.10
N TYR A 212 -22.69 -8.26 43.72
CA TYR A 212 -21.25 -8.07 43.74
C TYR A 212 -20.78 -7.70 42.34
N ALA A 213 -20.03 -6.61 42.22
CA ALA A 213 -19.35 -6.24 40.98
C ALA A 213 -17.84 -6.21 41.23
N TYR A 214 -17.11 -6.74 40.24
CA TYR A 214 -15.65 -6.77 40.19
C TYR A 214 -15.22 -5.97 38.96
N PRO A 215 -15.11 -4.63 39.07
CA PRO A 215 -14.80 -3.76 37.92
C PRO A 215 -13.53 -4.16 37.18
N ALA A 216 -12.51 -4.63 37.91
CA ALA A 216 -11.27 -5.13 37.35
C ALA A 216 -11.45 -6.27 36.33
N GLN A 217 -12.50 -7.09 36.44
CA GLN A 217 -12.74 -8.15 35.46
C GLN A 217 -13.12 -7.61 34.07
N LYS A 218 -13.78 -6.45 34.01
CA LYS A 218 -14.08 -5.77 32.74
C LYS A 218 -12.80 -5.21 32.12
N VAL A 219 -11.99 -4.53 32.93
CA VAL A 219 -10.68 -3.99 32.52
C VAL A 219 -9.79 -5.13 31.99
N ARG A 220 -9.77 -6.28 32.68
CA ARG A 220 -9.04 -7.47 32.24
C ARG A 220 -9.54 -8.01 30.91
N ALA A 221 -10.86 -8.08 30.70
CA ALA A 221 -11.42 -8.52 29.43
C ALA A 221 -11.03 -7.59 28.28
N GLU A 222 -11.12 -6.26 28.49
CA GLU A 222 -10.70 -5.28 27.51
C GLU A 222 -9.20 -5.37 27.20
N ALA A 223 -8.35 -5.58 28.22
CA ALA A 223 -6.92 -5.79 28.01
C ALA A 223 -6.67 -6.96 27.06
N ARG A 224 -7.35 -8.10 27.27
CA ARG A 224 -7.22 -9.28 26.41
C ARG A 224 -7.65 -9.03 24.97
N TRP A 225 -8.77 -8.35 24.75
CA TRP A 225 -9.21 -8.00 23.40
C TRP A 225 -8.17 -7.13 22.68
N ASN A 226 -7.57 -6.17 23.38
CA ASN A 226 -6.51 -5.34 22.83
C ASN A 226 -5.25 -6.14 22.55
N ALA A 227 -4.86 -7.07 23.41
CA ALA A 227 -3.71 -7.94 23.14
C ALA A 227 -3.92 -8.81 21.89
N GLN A 228 -5.09 -9.43 21.75
CA GLN A 228 -5.43 -10.25 20.57
C GLN A 228 -5.40 -9.40 19.29
N ALA A 229 -6.02 -8.22 19.32
CA ALA A 229 -5.99 -7.27 18.21
C ALA A 229 -4.57 -6.78 17.86
N ALA A 230 -3.72 -6.58 18.87
CA ALA A 230 -2.31 -6.25 18.66
C ALA A 230 -1.59 -7.39 17.92
N ILE A 231 -1.75 -8.64 18.36
CA ILE A 231 -1.04 -9.76 17.74
C ILE A 231 -1.52 -9.99 16.29
N GLU A 232 -2.82 -9.85 16.01
CA GLU A 232 -3.33 -9.87 14.63
C GLU A 232 -2.74 -8.75 13.77
N ALA A 233 -2.68 -7.53 14.31
CA ALA A 233 -2.08 -6.39 13.61
C ALA A 233 -0.58 -6.60 13.35
N PHE A 234 0.15 -7.19 14.31
CA PHE A 234 1.55 -7.56 14.14
C PHE A 234 1.73 -8.55 12.99
N PHE A 235 0.92 -9.61 12.92
CA PHE A 235 1.02 -10.56 11.79
C PHE A 235 0.67 -9.90 10.45
N SER A 236 -0.34 -9.02 10.42
CA SER A 236 -0.66 -8.23 9.22
C SER A 236 0.50 -7.33 8.78
N TRP A 237 1.21 -6.73 9.73
CA TRP A 237 2.41 -5.92 9.46
C TRP A 237 3.57 -6.76 8.95
N THR A 238 3.85 -7.92 9.56
CA THR A 238 4.94 -8.81 9.11
C THR A 238 4.72 -9.39 7.70
N GLU A 239 3.47 -9.68 7.30
CA GLU A 239 3.15 -10.08 5.91
C GLU A 239 3.66 -9.04 4.89
N HIS A 240 3.66 -7.76 5.29
CA HIS A 240 4.11 -6.65 4.46
C HIS A 240 5.62 -6.40 4.58
N VAL A 241 6.14 -6.31 5.81
CA VAL A 241 7.56 -6.03 6.07
C VAL A 241 8.48 -7.11 5.50
N PHE A 242 8.07 -8.38 5.49
CA PHE A 242 8.89 -9.44 4.89
C PHE A 242 9.09 -9.28 3.38
N ILE A 243 8.11 -8.70 2.66
CA ILE A 243 8.30 -8.38 1.24
C ILE A 243 9.37 -7.30 1.08
N HIS A 244 9.27 -6.21 1.84
CA HIS A 244 10.25 -5.11 1.78
C HIS A 244 11.65 -5.56 2.19
N LEU A 245 11.77 -6.39 3.22
CA LEU A 245 13.05 -6.99 3.61
C LEU A 245 13.65 -7.84 2.49
N GLY A 246 12.84 -8.67 1.82
CA GLY A 246 13.31 -9.46 0.68
C GLY A 246 13.82 -8.60 -0.48
N ILE A 247 13.18 -7.46 -0.74
CA ILE A 247 13.64 -6.49 -1.74
C ILE A 247 14.96 -5.86 -1.30
N LEU A 248 15.04 -5.31 -0.09
CA LEU A 248 16.24 -4.63 0.42
C LEU A 248 17.45 -5.56 0.52
N GLN A 249 17.24 -6.83 0.82
CA GLN A 249 18.28 -7.87 0.85
C GLN A 249 18.62 -8.41 -0.55
N GLY A 250 17.85 -8.05 -1.57
CA GLY A 250 18.05 -8.44 -2.96
C GLY A 250 17.64 -9.87 -3.31
N THR A 251 16.82 -10.51 -2.46
CA THR A 251 16.22 -11.82 -2.73
C THR A 251 15.02 -11.72 -3.68
N LEU A 252 14.35 -10.56 -3.74
CA LEU A 252 13.27 -10.26 -4.67
C LEU A 252 13.74 -9.22 -5.69
N ARG A 253 13.66 -9.54 -6.99
CA ARG A 253 14.29 -8.74 -8.06
C ARG A 253 13.32 -8.27 -9.13
N SER A 254 12.14 -8.85 -9.20
CA SER A 254 11.10 -8.53 -10.18
C SER A 254 9.73 -8.36 -9.54
N GLY A 255 8.81 -7.71 -10.27
CA GLY A 255 7.41 -7.61 -9.84
C GLY A 255 6.75 -8.98 -9.69
N LYS A 256 7.16 -9.97 -10.50
CA LYS A 256 6.72 -11.35 -10.39
C LYS A 256 7.18 -12.00 -9.08
N ASP A 257 8.44 -11.83 -8.68
CA ASP A 257 8.92 -12.38 -7.39
C ASP A 257 8.11 -11.81 -6.21
N VAL A 258 7.83 -10.51 -6.27
CA VAL A 258 7.02 -9.81 -5.26
C VAL A 258 5.59 -10.34 -5.26
N ALA A 259 4.96 -10.52 -6.42
CA ALA A 259 3.60 -11.04 -6.53
C ALA A 259 3.48 -12.49 -6.04
N ASP A 260 4.40 -13.36 -6.46
CA ASP A 260 4.46 -14.76 -6.06
C ASP A 260 4.65 -14.88 -4.54
N LEU A 261 5.56 -14.09 -3.95
CA LEU A 261 5.77 -14.09 -2.50
C LEU A 261 4.60 -13.47 -1.74
N ALA A 262 3.98 -12.40 -2.26
CA ALA A 262 2.80 -11.78 -1.65
C ALA A 262 1.62 -12.76 -1.54
N ALA A 263 1.43 -13.61 -2.56
CA ALA A 263 0.41 -14.66 -2.58
C ALA A 263 0.75 -15.88 -1.72
N ALA A 264 2.02 -16.07 -1.37
CA ALA A 264 2.48 -17.19 -0.55
C ALA A 264 1.99 -17.09 0.90
N ASP A 265 2.07 -18.19 1.64
CA ASP A 265 1.77 -18.18 3.07
C ASP A 265 2.85 -17.43 3.87
N TRP A 266 2.51 -17.06 5.11
CA TRP A 266 3.43 -16.33 5.98
C TRP A 266 4.73 -17.08 6.27
N LYS A 267 4.68 -18.41 6.35
CA LYS A 267 5.86 -19.26 6.56
C LYS A 267 6.88 -19.04 5.45
N THR A 268 6.40 -18.99 4.22
CA THR A 268 7.21 -18.75 3.03
C THR A 268 7.75 -17.32 3.03
N LYS A 269 6.92 -16.33 3.38
CA LYS A 269 7.36 -14.93 3.51
C LYS A 269 8.47 -14.74 4.55
N PHE A 270 8.31 -15.34 5.74
CA PHE A 270 9.32 -15.29 6.80
C PHE A 270 10.66 -15.85 6.31
N LYS A 271 10.63 -17.04 5.70
CA LYS A 271 11.85 -17.72 5.19
C LYS A 271 12.52 -16.96 4.03
N ALA A 272 11.77 -16.18 3.27
CA ALA A 272 12.31 -15.35 2.21
C ALA A 272 13.01 -14.09 2.74
N ALA A 273 12.61 -13.60 3.92
CA ALA A 273 13.13 -12.39 4.54
C ALA A 273 14.21 -12.64 5.61
N LEU A 274 14.23 -13.83 6.19
CA LEU A 274 15.06 -14.19 7.34
C LEU A 274 15.67 -15.59 7.17
N ASP A 275 16.96 -15.69 7.46
CA ASP A 275 17.68 -16.97 7.39
C ASP A 275 17.31 -17.89 8.56
N VAL A 276 16.48 -18.89 8.28
CA VAL A 276 16.07 -19.90 9.26
C VAL A 276 17.11 -21.00 9.49
N GLN A 277 18.26 -20.97 8.81
CA GLN A 277 19.40 -21.85 9.14
C GLN A 277 20.15 -21.33 10.37
N ASP A 278 20.06 -20.02 10.66
CA ASP A 278 20.51 -19.46 11.93
C ASP A 278 19.63 -19.96 13.08
N ALA A 279 20.25 -20.56 14.10
CA ALA A 279 19.53 -21.21 15.20
C ALA A 279 18.68 -20.22 16.02
N VAL A 280 19.13 -18.97 16.18
CA VAL A 280 18.38 -17.93 16.90
C VAL A 280 17.13 -17.54 16.11
N THR A 281 17.30 -17.30 14.82
CA THR A 281 16.20 -16.98 13.90
C THR A 281 15.20 -18.14 13.78
N HIS A 282 15.68 -19.39 13.73
CA HIS A 282 14.83 -20.57 13.76
C HIS A 282 14.00 -20.66 15.04
N GLY A 283 14.59 -20.35 16.21
CA GLY A 283 13.86 -20.31 17.48
C GLY A 283 12.71 -19.30 17.45
N HIS A 284 12.94 -18.12 16.89
CA HIS A 284 11.88 -17.13 16.67
C HIS A 284 10.83 -17.58 15.67
N TYR A 285 11.24 -18.21 14.57
CA TYR A 285 10.34 -18.75 13.56
C TYR A 285 9.32 -19.72 14.17
N GLU A 286 9.78 -20.71 14.92
CA GLU A 286 8.91 -21.71 15.56
C GLU A 286 7.95 -21.07 16.57
N LYS A 287 8.44 -20.15 17.42
CA LYS A 287 7.60 -19.42 18.38
C LYS A 287 6.50 -18.62 17.69
N MET A 288 6.83 -17.88 16.63
CA MET A 288 5.85 -17.05 15.91
C MET A 288 4.82 -17.91 15.16
N LEU A 289 5.22 -19.08 14.65
CA LEU A 289 4.28 -20.02 14.05
C LEU A 289 3.31 -20.62 15.05
N ASP A 290 3.83 -21.05 16.20
CA ASP A 290 3.01 -21.56 17.29
C ASP A 290 2.01 -20.48 17.75
N LEU A 291 2.49 -19.25 17.97
CA LEU A 291 1.65 -18.11 18.31
C LEU A 291 0.53 -17.84 17.29
N ARG A 292 0.87 -17.82 16.00
CA ARG A 292 -0.12 -17.62 14.92
C ARG A 292 -1.16 -18.74 14.87
N SER A 293 -0.74 -19.98 15.14
CA SER A 293 -1.64 -21.14 15.22
C SER A 293 -2.60 -21.01 16.41
N GLN A 294 -2.07 -20.69 17.59
CA GLN A 294 -2.86 -20.56 18.82
C GLN A 294 -3.95 -19.50 18.69
N ILE A 295 -3.64 -18.31 18.16
CA ILE A 295 -4.63 -17.22 17.99
C ILE A 295 -5.71 -17.61 16.99
N ARG A 296 -5.31 -18.16 15.83
CA ARG A 296 -6.27 -18.60 14.83
C ARG A 296 -7.22 -19.64 15.41
N ASN A 297 -6.71 -20.60 16.18
CA ASN A 297 -7.53 -21.63 16.81
C ASN A 297 -8.45 -21.03 17.88
N PHE A 298 -7.94 -20.14 18.73
CA PHE A 298 -8.72 -19.44 19.75
C PHE A 298 -9.90 -18.66 19.13
N MET A 299 -9.64 -17.90 18.07
CA MET A 299 -10.65 -17.09 17.38
C MET A 299 -11.62 -17.93 16.53
N ALA A 300 -11.12 -18.92 15.78
CA ALA A 300 -11.95 -19.74 14.88
C ALA A 300 -12.91 -20.67 15.63
N HIS A 301 -12.62 -21.01 16.87
CA HIS A 301 -13.49 -21.82 17.73
C HIS A 301 -14.40 -20.97 18.63
N GLY A 302 -14.63 -19.69 18.32
CA GLY A 302 -15.63 -18.86 19.01
C GLY A 302 -15.38 -18.68 20.51
N ALA A 303 -14.13 -18.80 20.96
CA ALA A 303 -13.73 -18.72 22.36
C ALA A 303 -14.52 -19.67 23.31
N PHE A 304 -14.73 -20.93 22.91
CA PHE A 304 -15.24 -21.97 23.82
C PHE A 304 -14.33 -22.11 25.05
N GLY A 305 -14.78 -21.66 26.22
CA GLY A 305 -14.05 -21.75 27.48
C GLY A 305 -12.70 -21.03 27.49
N LYS A 306 -12.00 -21.06 28.63
CA LYS A 306 -10.64 -20.47 28.71
C LYS A 306 -9.58 -21.37 28.08
N GLN A 307 -9.90 -22.65 27.86
CA GLN A 307 -9.00 -23.69 27.35
C GLN A 307 -9.59 -24.49 26.18
N GLY A 308 -10.60 -24.00 25.46
CA GLY A 308 -11.33 -24.81 24.48
C GLY A 308 -12.44 -25.67 25.10
N GLU A 309 -12.90 -25.32 26.31
CA GLU A 309 -13.94 -26.03 27.06
C GLU A 309 -15.30 -25.71 26.44
N ALA A 310 -15.79 -26.60 25.58
CA ALA A 310 -17.09 -26.42 24.96
C ALA A 310 -18.24 -26.92 25.84
N PHE A 311 -17.95 -27.79 26.81
CA PHE A 311 -18.94 -28.45 27.65
C PHE A 311 -18.46 -28.55 29.10
N SER A 312 -19.41 -28.62 30.03
CA SER A 312 -19.18 -29.14 31.37
C SER A 312 -20.12 -30.32 31.61
N PHE A 313 -19.62 -31.40 32.21
CA PHE A 313 -20.48 -32.51 32.65
C PHE A 313 -20.72 -32.43 34.16
N HIS A 314 -21.88 -32.88 34.61
CA HIS A 314 -22.23 -32.88 36.03
C HIS A 314 -21.64 -34.12 36.73
N SER A 315 -20.98 -33.92 37.86
CA SER A 315 -20.40 -34.98 38.68
C SER A 315 -20.53 -34.67 40.17
N GLY A 316 -20.11 -35.60 41.03
CA GLY A 316 -20.02 -35.37 42.48
C GLY A 316 -19.02 -34.26 42.88
N ALA A 317 -18.12 -33.86 41.97
CA ALA A 317 -17.22 -32.72 42.13
C ALA A 317 -17.85 -31.38 41.64
N GLY A 318 -19.11 -31.40 41.21
CA GLY A 318 -19.77 -30.28 40.54
C GLY A 318 -19.70 -30.38 39.02
N ALA A 319 -19.91 -29.25 38.35
CA ALA A 319 -19.75 -29.15 36.90
C ALA A 319 -18.26 -29.18 36.54
N VAL A 320 -17.82 -30.24 35.88
CA VAL A 320 -16.42 -30.45 35.49
C VAL A 320 -16.27 -30.12 34.00
N PRO A 321 -15.33 -29.24 33.62
CA PRO A 321 -15.14 -28.84 32.22
C PRO A 321 -14.58 -30.00 31.38
N VAL A 322 -14.98 -30.02 30.10
CA VAL A 322 -14.49 -30.94 29.08
C VAL A 322 -13.93 -30.12 27.92
N VAL A 323 -12.65 -30.36 27.62
CA VAL A 323 -11.92 -29.70 26.54
C VAL A 323 -12.04 -30.50 25.26
N LEU A 324 -12.28 -29.81 24.14
CA LEU A 324 -12.18 -30.39 22.81
C LEU A 324 -10.73 -30.41 22.33
N THR A 325 -10.23 -31.59 22.02
CA THR A 325 -8.85 -31.82 21.58
C THR A 325 -8.76 -32.01 20.07
N GLN A 326 -7.63 -31.63 19.47
CA GLN A 326 -7.38 -31.76 18.03
C GLN A 326 -7.02 -33.20 17.60
N ASN A 327 -6.83 -34.12 18.55
CA ASN A 327 -6.54 -35.52 18.26
C ASN A 327 -7.80 -36.25 17.80
N SER A 328 -7.85 -36.66 16.53
CA SER A 328 -9.01 -37.36 15.96
C SER A 328 -9.37 -38.67 16.68
N LYS A 329 -8.39 -39.29 17.37
CA LYS A 329 -8.55 -40.52 18.17
C LYS A 329 -9.00 -40.28 19.61
N GLN A 330 -8.72 -39.11 20.17
CA GLN A 330 -9.14 -38.69 21.51
C GLN A 330 -9.64 -37.27 21.40
N ARG A 331 -10.96 -37.10 21.22
CA ARG A 331 -11.61 -35.80 20.94
C ARG A 331 -11.99 -35.00 22.19
N TYR A 332 -11.86 -35.62 23.37
CA TYR A 332 -12.28 -35.05 24.65
C TYR A 332 -11.18 -35.28 25.69
N SER A 333 -10.90 -34.25 26.50
CA SER A 333 -9.96 -34.33 27.62
C SER A 333 -10.45 -33.55 28.83
N PHE A 334 -10.06 -34.00 30.03
CA PHE A 334 -10.20 -33.22 31.28
C PHE A 334 -9.00 -32.30 31.52
N THR A 335 -7.95 -32.44 30.73
CA THR A 335 -6.73 -31.64 30.78
C THR A 335 -6.47 -31.04 29.39
N GLY A 336 -6.67 -29.73 29.26
CA GLY A 336 -6.42 -28.98 28.03
C GLY A 336 -5.07 -28.27 28.03
N GLN A 337 -4.66 -27.75 26.88
CA GLN A 337 -3.58 -26.76 26.81
C GLN A 337 -3.97 -25.54 27.66
N LEU A 338 -2.98 -24.93 28.32
CA LEU A 338 -3.18 -23.71 29.13
C LEU A 338 -3.91 -22.63 28.33
N ALA A 339 -4.67 -21.79 29.05
CA ALA A 339 -5.29 -20.61 28.47
C ALA A 339 -4.24 -19.79 27.73
N PHE A 340 -4.59 -19.31 26.53
CA PHE A 340 -3.71 -18.47 25.73
C PHE A 340 -3.21 -17.29 26.59
N ASP A 341 -1.89 -17.21 26.81
CA ASP A 341 -1.29 -16.16 27.62
C ASP A 341 -0.94 -14.98 26.71
N GLU A 342 -1.85 -14.01 26.67
CA GLU A 342 -1.69 -12.80 25.87
C GLU A 342 -0.43 -12.01 26.25
N SER A 343 -0.04 -12.01 27.54
CA SER A 343 1.13 -11.26 28.01
C SER A 343 2.43 -11.91 27.53
N ALA A 344 2.53 -13.23 27.67
CA ALA A 344 3.69 -13.99 27.19
C ALA A 344 3.82 -13.89 25.66
N ALA A 345 2.71 -13.98 24.94
CA ALA A 345 2.68 -13.81 23.48
C ALA A 345 3.21 -12.44 23.03
N LEU A 346 2.75 -11.35 23.65
CA LEU A 346 3.24 -10.01 23.33
C LEU A 346 4.71 -9.82 23.71
N MET A 347 5.17 -10.43 24.80
CA MET A 347 6.59 -10.43 25.15
C MET A 347 7.44 -11.16 24.11
N ASP A 348 7.00 -12.32 23.61
CA ASP A 348 7.68 -13.03 22.52
C ASP A 348 7.74 -12.17 21.23
N ILE A 349 6.71 -11.38 20.94
CA ILE A 349 6.71 -10.42 19.83
C ILE A 349 7.75 -9.31 20.07
N GLU A 350 7.83 -8.72 21.26
CA GLU A 350 8.84 -7.69 21.56
C GLU A 350 10.27 -8.21 21.40
N VAL A 351 10.53 -9.43 21.89
CA VAL A 351 11.85 -10.07 21.71
C VAL A 351 12.12 -10.32 20.23
N PHE A 352 11.12 -10.79 19.47
CA PHE A 352 11.26 -10.96 18.02
C PHE A 352 11.51 -9.63 17.30
N LEU A 353 10.81 -8.54 17.63
CA LEU A 353 11.04 -7.22 17.04
C LEU A 353 12.47 -6.73 17.29
N THR A 354 13.01 -7.00 18.47
CA THR A 354 14.41 -6.70 18.79
C THR A 354 15.36 -7.52 17.91
N HIS A 355 15.08 -8.81 17.73
CA HIS A 355 15.86 -9.69 16.84
C HIS A 355 15.79 -9.25 15.37
N LEU A 356 14.59 -8.89 14.90
CA LEU A 356 14.30 -8.49 13.52
C LEU A 356 15.17 -7.30 13.10
N TRP A 357 15.28 -6.31 13.99
CA TRP A 357 16.01 -5.06 13.76
C TRP A 357 17.44 -5.04 14.29
N SER A 358 17.99 -6.21 14.61
CA SER A 358 19.39 -6.35 15.04
C SER A 358 20.33 -6.77 13.90
N GLY A 359 21.63 -6.55 14.13
CA GLY A 359 22.69 -7.00 13.23
C GLY A 359 22.60 -6.37 11.84
N SER A 360 22.85 -7.18 10.81
CA SER A 360 22.89 -6.72 9.41
C SER A 360 21.55 -6.21 8.85
N ARG A 361 20.46 -6.33 9.61
CA ARG A 361 19.12 -5.85 9.23
C ARG A 361 18.78 -4.50 9.84
N SER A 362 19.58 -3.95 10.75
CA SER A 362 19.32 -2.62 11.32
C SER A 362 19.13 -1.53 10.26
N PRO A 363 19.88 -1.49 9.14
CA PRO A 363 19.68 -0.43 8.15
C PRO A 363 18.31 -0.55 7.48
N ALA A 364 17.83 -1.77 7.22
CA ALA A 364 16.53 -1.97 6.59
C ALA A 364 15.37 -1.35 7.39
N ARG A 365 15.50 -1.26 8.71
CA ARG A 365 14.52 -0.57 9.55
C ARG A 365 14.36 0.89 9.15
N LEU A 366 15.46 1.62 8.97
CA LEU A 366 15.43 3.04 8.60
C LEU A 366 14.66 3.26 7.29
N TYR A 367 14.91 2.42 6.29
CA TYR A 367 14.20 2.49 5.03
C TYR A 367 12.71 2.16 5.17
N ILE A 368 12.39 1.08 5.89
CA ILE A 368 11.00 0.63 6.06
C ILE A 368 10.19 1.68 6.83
N ASP A 369 10.77 2.25 7.88
CA ASP A 369 10.15 3.28 8.72
C ASP A 369 10.03 4.64 7.99
N SER A 370 10.83 4.89 6.95
CA SER A 370 10.73 6.13 6.15
C SER A 370 9.44 6.27 5.32
N GLY A 371 8.70 5.17 5.12
CA GLY A 371 7.52 5.13 4.26
C GLY A 371 7.80 5.22 2.75
N LEU A 372 9.07 5.36 2.34
CA LEU A 372 9.45 5.34 0.92
C LEU A 372 9.13 3.97 0.29
N PRO A 373 8.66 3.94 -0.97
CA PRO A 373 8.40 2.68 -1.66
C PRO A 373 9.71 1.94 -1.90
N SER A 374 9.70 0.60 -1.88
CA SER A 374 10.87 -0.15 -2.32
C SER A 374 10.95 -0.17 -3.85
N ILE A 375 12.11 0.11 -4.41
CA ILE A 375 12.35 0.32 -5.84
C ILE A 375 13.15 -0.88 -6.36
N LEU A 376 12.54 -1.71 -7.20
CA LEU A 376 13.18 -2.95 -7.66
C LEU A 376 14.43 -2.70 -8.53
N THR A 377 14.55 -1.56 -9.19
CA THR A 377 15.78 -1.19 -9.92
C THR A 377 16.97 -1.01 -9.00
N CYS A 378 16.75 -0.53 -7.76
CA CYS A 378 17.79 -0.38 -6.75
C CYS A 378 18.35 -1.74 -6.26
N VAL A 379 17.61 -2.84 -6.51
CA VAL A 379 18.13 -4.19 -6.32
C VAL A 379 19.09 -4.55 -7.45
N ILE A 380 18.67 -4.28 -8.69
CA ILE A 380 19.38 -4.69 -9.91
C ILE A 380 20.70 -3.94 -10.06
N ASP A 381 20.74 -2.65 -9.73
CA ASP A 381 21.95 -1.80 -9.82
C ASP A 381 22.83 -1.84 -8.54
N GLY A 382 22.45 -2.65 -7.55
CA GLY A 382 23.15 -2.83 -6.29
C GLY A 382 23.08 -1.64 -5.33
N THR A 383 22.21 -0.65 -5.56
CA THR A 383 22.00 0.48 -4.64
C THR A 383 21.61 0.02 -3.25
N TYR A 384 20.66 -0.92 -3.13
CA TYR A 384 20.30 -1.47 -1.82
C TYR A 384 21.46 -2.23 -1.17
N THR A 385 22.26 -2.96 -1.94
CA THR A 385 23.45 -3.64 -1.39
C THR A 385 24.46 -2.66 -0.79
N ARG A 386 24.59 -1.45 -1.36
CA ARG A 386 25.44 -0.39 -0.79
C ARG A 386 24.80 0.22 0.46
N ALA A 387 23.54 0.63 0.37
CA ALA A 387 22.81 1.25 1.47
C ALA A 387 22.71 0.33 2.71
N MET A 388 22.53 -0.99 2.51
CA MET A 388 22.43 -1.98 3.59
C MET A 388 23.76 -2.25 4.34
N ARG A 389 24.86 -1.59 4.00
CA ARG A 389 26.16 -1.80 4.68
C ARG A 389 26.21 -1.21 6.08
N SER A 390 25.49 -0.12 6.33
CA SER A 390 25.44 0.53 7.64
C SER A 390 24.19 1.40 7.77
N ASP A 391 23.83 1.74 9.01
CA ASP A 391 22.72 2.65 9.29
C ASP A 391 22.97 4.04 8.69
N THR A 392 24.22 4.51 8.66
CA THR A 392 24.60 5.80 8.06
C THR A 392 24.36 5.82 6.55
N GLU A 393 24.84 4.80 5.83
CA GLU A 393 24.67 4.70 4.37
C GLU A 393 23.19 4.60 3.99
N MET A 394 22.40 3.88 4.79
CA MET A 394 20.96 3.82 4.56
C MET A 394 20.27 5.17 4.85
N GLN A 395 20.65 5.86 5.92
CA GLN A 395 20.06 7.16 6.24
C GLN A 395 20.34 8.19 5.13
N GLU A 396 21.58 8.27 4.65
CA GLU A 396 21.95 9.15 3.53
C GLU A 396 21.13 8.84 2.28
N PHE A 397 20.95 7.54 1.98
CA PHE A 397 20.12 7.11 0.86
C PHE A 397 18.64 7.47 1.03
N VAL A 398 18.07 7.29 2.22
CA VAL A 398 16.68 7.67 2.54
C VAL A 398 16.50 9.18 2.39
N ASP A 399 17.43 9.98 2.89
CA ASP A 399 17.37 11.45 2.83
C ASP A 399 17.46 11.95 1.38
N GLU A 400 18.40 11.39 0.60
CA GLU A 400 18.53 11.74 -0.82
C GLU A 400 17.29 11.33 -1.62
N LEU A 401 16.80 10.11 -1.42
CA LEU A 401 15.62 9.60 -2.12
C LEU A 401 14.36 10.39 -1.73
N GLY A 402 14.19 10.71 -0.45
CA GLY A 402 13.11 11.57 0.03
C GLY A 402 13.14 12.94 -0.65
N SER A 403 14.31 13.58 -0.70
CA SER A 403 14.49 14.86 -1.40
C SER A 403 14.16 14.77 -2.90
N GLN A 404 14.49 13.66 -3.57
CA GLN A 404 14.12 13.43 -4.97
C GLN A 404 12.61 13.28 -5.16
N PHE A 405 11.93 12.56 -4.25
CA PHE A 405 10.48 12.42 -4.28
C PHE A 405 9.76 13.76 -4.06
N ASP A 406 10.25 14.57 -3.12
CA ASP A 406 9.70 15.91 -2.86
C ASP A 406 9.84 16.82 -4.08
N ARG A 407 11.05 16.90 -4.68
CA ARG A 407 11.29 17.65 -5.92
C ARG A 407 10.38 17.17 -7.06
N ALA A 408 10.26 15.86 -7.24
CA ALA A 408 9.41 15.29 -8.28
C ALA A 408 7.91 15.59 -8.04
N GLY A 409 7.46 15.55 -6.78
CA GLY A 409 6.09 15.92 -6.39
C GLY A 409 5.78 17.39 -6.64
N ASP A 410 6.78 18.26 -6.45
CA ASP A 410 6.69 19.69 -6.75
C ASP A 410 6.94 20.05 -8.22
N MET A 411 7.24 19.04 -9.05
CA MET A 411 7.65 19.16 -10.45
C MET A 411 8.81 20.15 -10.64
N ASP A 412 9.78 20.08 -9.71
CA ASP A 412 11.08 20.74 -9.78
C ASP A 412 12.08 19.75 -10.39
N TRP A 413 12.34 19.94 -11.68
CA TRP A 413 13.11 19.00 -12.50
C TRP A 413 14.61 19.22 -12.48
#